data_AF-A0AAQ3U574-F1
#
_entry.id   AF-A0AAQ3U574-F1
#
_cell.length_a   1.000
_cell.length_b   1.000
_cell.length_c   1.000
_cell.angle_alpha   90.00
_cell.angle_beta   90.00
_cell.angle_gamma   90.00
#
_symmetry.space_group_name_H-M   'P 1'
#
loop_
_entity.id
_entity.type
_entity.pdbx_description
1 polymer ?
#
loop_
_entity_poly.entity_id
_entity_poly.type
_entity_poly.pdbx_seq_one_letter_code
_entity_poly.pdbx_strand_id
1 'polypeptide(L)'
;PFCSHFEPNAEASPSAFVRIGTPSAGALLFLPASAVVSFSSSPPVPPRLHLFLPASVGPIPSLPLPQATRAGLGGGAARDRGGLGTRSGTRRRSSAWSCARRGGGAAHGGGEGAARGGGGCRGAGRGGGAARGGGDRGAARSGGVNAAAIGVSNMPQVMVVARNFMDMVAALPAGKLDMLYDSAFICEAVLRSLPPLAKKYALQMLYVLSSVTAAAMEEWVLDGYAAKHRVAIDKLLQLRVFVEVRDRRKEVSYKMNQKFQGNMQKYLVDGGSLPREPLPSSVTGRLPASADLEAYALDQWERFLLQLINSSQVEKGTSFSSSMMKTFQRGLLSSRDGEAPKLTENGFQFLLMEINAQLWYIMREYISSAEERGVDPTELISFLLELSFHKLGAAYSLNTLTDVQRIAIRDLAELGLVKMQQGRKDSWFVPTQLATNLSASLSDSSSSKEGFVVVETNFRMYAYSTSKLHCEILRLFSRVEYQLPNLIVGAITKESIYGAFENGITAEQIISFLKQNAHPRVADKIPTVPENVTDQIRLWETDRNRVEMVPSHLYEDFPSREWFEQCCDHARDHGYLLWEDSRRMRLIVRGEFHPEMREFLRRQR
;
A
#
# COMPACT_ATOMS: atom_id res chain seq x y z
N PRO A 1 -52.24 10.04 -49.13
CA PRO A 1 -51.86 11.45 -49.36
C PRO A 1 -50.52 11.78 -48.67
N PHE A 2 -49.36 11.79 -49.32
CA PHE A 2 -48.96 11.72 -50.72
C PHE A 2 -48.01 10.52 -50.91
N CYS A 3 -48.09 9.92 -52.10
CA CYS A 3 -47.33 8.76 -52.57
C CYS A 3 -46.46 9.18 -53.77
N SER A 4 -45.58 8.24 -54.17
CA SER A 4 -44.99 8.03 -55.52
C SER A 4 -43.68 8.78 -55.82
N HIS A 5 -42.64 8.23 -56.47
CA HIS A 5 -42.41 7.05 -57.34
C HIS A 5 -40.93 6.55 -57.17
N PHE A 6 -40.56 5.25 -57.14
CA PHE A 6 -40.33 4.27 -58.24
C PHE A 6 -39.26 4.75 -59.27
N GLU A 7 -38.15 4.07 -59.60
CA GLU A 7 -37.93 2.65 -60.01
C GLU A 7 -36.45 2.16 -59.93
N PRO A 8 -36.19 0.84 -60.13
CA PRO A 8 -34.95 0.12 -59.77
C PRO A 8 -34.07 -0.32 -60.96
N ASN A 9 -32.90 -0.92 -60.67
CA ASN A 9 -32.34 -2.01 -61.49
C ASN A 9 -31.43 -2.93 -60.65
N ALA A 10 -31.62 -4.22 -60.87
CA ALA A 10 -30.92 -5.34 -60.25
C ALA A 10 -29.90 -5.93 -61.23
N GLU A 11 -28.76 -6.44 -60.74
CA GLU A 11 -28.05 -7.54 -61.39
C GLU A 11 -27.08 -8.27 -60.43
N ALA A 12 -27.37 -9.57 -60.27
CA ALA A 12 -26.51 -10.74 -60.08
C ALA A 12 -25.30 -10.78 -59.12
N SER A 13 -25.36 -11.77 -58.23
CA SER A 13 -24.27 -12.39 -57.43
C SER A 13 -23.26 -13.16 -58.33
N PRO A 14 -22.08 -13.58 -57.79
CA PRO A 14 -22.05 -14.88 -57.11
C PRO A 14 -21.11 -15.00 -55.89
N SER A 15 -21.61 -15.75 -54.90
CA SER A 15 -20.94 -16.71 -54.00
C SER A 15 -19.41 -16.65 -53.78
N ALA A 16 -19.01 -16.47 -52.52
CA ALA A 16 -17.76 -17.04 -51.98
C ALA A 16 -18.05 -17.79 -50.67
N PHE A 17 -17.78 -19.09 -50.73
CA PHE A 17 -18.04 -20.09 -49.71
C PHE A 17 -17.11 -19.96 -48.49
N VAL A 18 -17.71 -20.08 -47.31
CA VAL A 18 -17.09 -20.38 -46.03
C VAL A 18 -16.65 -21.85 -46.03
N ARG A 19 -15.36 -22.13 -45.77
CA ARG A 19 -14.87 -23.49 -45.48
C ARG A 19 -14.79 -23.70 -43.96
N ILE A 20 -15.72 -24.48 -43.45
CA ILE A 20 -15.68 -25.14 -42.15
C ILE A 20 -14.97 -26.49 -42.36
N GLY A 21 -13.90 -26.75 -41.62
CA GLY A 21 -13.24 -28.05 -41.56
C GLY A 21 -13.93 -28.96 -40.55
N THR A 22 -14.43 -30.09 -41.02
CA THR A 22 -14.96 -31.20 -40.21
C THR A 22 -13.86 -32.18 -39.79
N PRO A 23 -14.00 -32.90 -38.66
CA PRO A 23 -13.11 -33.98 -38.25
C PRO A 23 -13.60 -35.34 -38.82
N SER A 24 -12.67 -36.23 -39.17
CA SER A 24 -12.96 -37.60 -39.60
C SER A 24 -12.96 -38.58 -38.41
N ALA A 25 -13.95 -39.46 -38.42
CA ALA A 25 -14.19 -40.54 -37.47
C ALA A 25 -13.39 -41.83 -37.75
N GLY A 26 -13.29 -42.69 -36.73
CA GLY A 26 -13.35 -44.15 -36.91
C GLY A 26 -12.32 -45.00 -36.16
N ALA A 27 -12.70 -45.56 -35.02
CA ALA A 27 -12.58 -47.01 -34.73
C ALA A 27 -13.06 -47.33 -33.30
N LEU A 28 -14.23 -47.97 -33.21
CA LEU A 28 -14.78 -48.65 -32.04
C LEU A 28 -14.35 -50.12 -32.09
N LEU A 29 -13.78 -50.64 -31.01
CA LEU A 29 -13.72 -52.08 -30.72
C LEU A 29 -14.07 -52.34 -29.25
N PHE A 30 -14.97 -53.30 -29.05
CA PHE A 30 -15.58 -53.76 -27.80
C PHE A 30 -14.66 -54.72 -27.01
N LEU A 31 -14.57 -54.51 -25.67
CA LEU A 31 -14.56 -55.44 -24.51
C LEU A 31 -13.68 -56.74 -24.52
N PRO A 32 -13.17 -57.27 -23.36
CA PRO A 32 -13.91 -57.38 -22.08
C PRO A 32 -13.12 -57.22 -20.75
N ALA A 33 -13.89 -57.33 -19.67
CA ALA A 33 -13.58 -57.24 -18.25
C ALA A 33 -12.73 -58.40 -17.66
N SER A 34 -12.20 -58.14 -16.45
CA SER A 34 -11.56 -59.03 -15.43
C SER A 34 -10.11 -58.56 -15.14
N ALA A 35 -9.60 -58.40 -13.92
CA ALA A 35 -10.05 -58.72 -12.57
C ALA A 35 -9.38 -57.75 -11.59
N VAL A 36 -10.15 -57.21 -10.64
CA VAL A 36 -9.62 -56.50 -9.46
C VAL A 36 -9.43 -57.54 -8.37
N VAL A 37 -8.18 -57.81 -8.00
CA VAL A 37 -7.84 -58.58 -6.81
C VAL A 37 -7.78 -57.62 -5.63
N SER A 38 -8.76 -57.77 -4.75
CA SER A 38 -8.86 -57.15 -3.44
C SER A 38 -7.77 -57.70 -2.51
N PHE A 39 -7.04 -56.82 -1.83
CA PHE A 39 -6.45 -57.14 -0.53
C PHE A 39 -6.92 -56.11 0.52
N SER A 40 -7.58 -56.67 1.52
CA SER A 40 -8.14 -56.05 2.70
C SER A 40 -7.05 -55.70 3.71
N SER A 41 -7.04 -54.47 4.23
CA SER A 41 -6.62 -54.20 5.61
C SER A 41 -7.18 -52.85 6.08
N SER A 42 -8.12 -52.93 7.02
CA SER A 42 -8.85 -51.85 7.69
C SER A 42 -7.93 -50.81 8.38
N PRO A 43 -8.31 -49.52 8.42
CA PRO A 43 -7.73 -48.55 9.35
C PRO A 43 -8.46 -48.57 10.71
N PRO A 44 -7.77 -48.29 11.84
CA PRO A 44 -8.37 -48.30 13.17
C PRO A 44 -9.16 -47.02 13.46
N VAL A 45 -10.29 -47.20 14.16
CA VAL A 45 -11.23 -46.19 14.64
C VAL A 45 -10.68 -45.46 15.87
N PRO A 46 -10.75 -44.12 15.96
CA PRO A 46 -10.46 -43.40 17.21
C PRO A 46 -11.68 -43.38 18.16
N PRO A 47 -11.49 -43.36 19.49
CA PRO A 47 -12.57 -43.51 20.47
C PRO A 47 -13.43 -42.25 20.57
N ARG A 48 -14.76 -42.45 20.56
CA ARG A 48 -15.78 -41.43 20.83
C ARG A 48 -15.90 -41.16 22.33
N LEU A 49 -15.66 -39.92 22.75
CA LEU A 49 -16.03 -39.41 24.07
C LEU A 49 -17.48 -38.92 24.07
N HIS A 50 -18.18 -39.30 25.14
CA HIS A 50 -19.59 -39.10 25.41
C HIS A 50 -19.99 -37.62 25.51
N LEU A 51 -21.01 -37.22 24.74
CA LEU A 51 -21.82 -36.03 25.02
C LEU A 51 -23.20 -36.49 25.47
N PHE A 52 -23.54 -36.16 26.72
CA PHE A 52 -24.85 -36.32 27.32
C PHE A 52 -25.84 -35.31 26.69
N LEU A 53 -26.97 -35.82 26.19
CA LEU A 53 -28.20 -35.09 25.90
C LEU A 53 -29.33 -35.81 26.66
N PRO A 54 -30.17 -35.13 27.46
CA PRO A 54 -31.36 -35.73 28.02
C PRO A 54 -32.53 -35.71 27.03
N ALA A 55 -33.47 -36.62 27.29
CA ALA A 55 -34.40 -37.22 26.35
C ALA A 55 -35.69 -36.42 26.07
N SER A 56 -36.32 -36.82 24.97
CA SER A 56 -37.65 -36.46 24.48
C SER A 56 -38.79 -36.82 25.43
N VAL A 57 -39.83 -35.97 25.47
CA VAL A 57 -41.21 -36.37 25.78
C VAL A 57 -42.13 -35.61 24.80
N GLY A 58 -42.91 -36.32 23.98
CA GLY A 58 -44.07 -35.77 23.25
C GLY A 58 -45.38 -36.12 23.98
N PRO A 59 -46.58 -35.96 23.38
CA PRO A 59 -47.00 -35.13 22.26
C PRO A 59 -48.12 -34.11 22.63
N ILE A 60 -48.56 -33.37 21.61
CA ILE A 60 -49.49 -32.22 21.53
C ILE A 60 -50.92 -32.49 22.07
N PRO A 61 -51.62 -31.44 22.55
CA PRO A 61 -52.94 -31.13 22.00
C PRO A 61 -53.12 -29.65 21.59
N SER A 62 -54.13 -29.45 20.75
CA SER A 62 -54.38 -28.37 19.79
C SER A 62 -55.24 -27.18 20.28
N LEU A 63 -54.87 -25.96 19.84
CA LEU A 63 -55.68 -24.74 19.55
C LEU A 63 -56.52 -24.09 20.70
N PRO A 64 -56.97 -22.79 20.63
CA PRO A 64 -57.02 -21.87 19.48
C PRO A 64 -56.50 -20.42 19.72
N LEU A 65 -56.40 -19.67 18.60
CA LEU A 65 -56.21 -18.21 18.46
C LEU A 65 -57.31 -17.38 19.16
N PRO A 66 -57.02 -16.12 19.55
CA PRO A 66 -58.02 -15.07 19.59
C PRO A 66 -57.83 -14.05 18.46
N GLN A 67 -58.93 -13.82 17.75
CA GLN A 67 -59.14 -12.75 16.79
C GLN A 67 -59.26 -11.38 17.46
N ALA A 68 -59.02 -10.36 16.64
CA ALA A 68 -59.36 -8.97 16.89
C ALA A 68 -60.86 -8.78 17.21
N THR A 69 -61.14 -7.85 18.13
CA THR A 69 -62.45 -7.20 18.19
C THR A 69 -62.32 -5.72 18.48
N ARG A 70 -63.08 -4.98 17.68
CA ARG A 70 -63.26 -3.55 17.60
C ARG A 70 -64.62 -3.23 18.25
N ALA A 71 -64.65 -2.29 19.20
CA ALA A 71 -65.84 -1.51 19.61
C ALA A 71 -65.33 -0.44 20.59
N GLY A 72 -65.70 0.83 20.58
CA GLY A 72 -66.80 1.52 19.90
C GLY A 72 -67.60 2.34 20.93
N LEU A 73 -67.55 3.67 20.78
CA LEU A 73 -68.59 4.68 21.08
C LEU A 73 -68.68 5.37 22.46
N GLY A 74 -68.89 6.69 22.36
CA GLY A 74 -69.43 7.64 23.35
C GLY A 74 -68.48 8.83 23.57
N GLY A 75 -68.75 10.10 23.22
CA GLY A 75 -69.98 10.83 22.90
C GLY A 75 -70.09 12.08 23.78
N GLY A 76 -70.20 13.29 23.20
CA GLY A 76 -70.51 14.58 23.85
C GLY A 76 -69.34 15.57 23.85
N ALA A 77 -69.29 16.70 23.13
CA ALA A 77 -70.23 17.79 22.82
C ALA A 77 -70.55 18.73 24.00
N ALA A 78 -69.87 19.88 24.09
CA ALA A 78 -70.33 21.20 24.57
C ALA A 78 -69.14 22.19 24.44
N ARG A 79 -69.09 23.16 23.52
CA ARG A 79 -69.89 24.39 23.31
C ARG A 79 -69.68 25.47 24.38
N ASP A 80 -69.14 26.59 23.89
CA ASP A 80 -69.57 27.98 24.09
C ASP A 80 -68.91 28.91 25.15
N ARG A 81 -68.49 30.07 24.58
CA ARG A 81 -68.46 31.46 25.09
C ARG A 81 -67.39 31.77 26.14
N GLY A 82 -66.52 32.78 25.94
CA GLY A 82 -66.76 34.18 25.57
C GLY A 82 -66.29 35.02 26.77
N GLY A 83 -65.60 36.16 26.70
CA GLY A 83 -65.12 37.06 25.66
C GLY A 83 -64.46 38.26 26.36
N LEU A 84 -63.84 39.15 25.56
CA LEU A 84 -63.57 40.59 25.83
C LEU A 84 -62.56 40.94 26.95
N GLY A 85 -61.54 41.79 26.74
CA GLY A 85 -61.19 42.57 25.56
C GLY A 85 -60.02 43.55 25.77
N THR A 86 -59.59 44.15 24.65
CA THR A 86 -58.80 45.40 24.48
C THR A 86 -57.30 45.30 24.85
N ARG A 87 -56.32 45.88 24.13
CA ARG A 87 -56.28 47.13 23.35
C ARG A 87 -54.99 47.17 22.48
N SER A 88 -55.07 47.80 21.29
CA SER A 88 -54.02 48.50 20.49
C SER A 88 -52.68 47.79 20.17
N GLY A 89 -52.07 47.81 18.98
CA GLY A 89 -52.28 48.53 17.73
C GLY A 89 -51.06 48.31 16.82
N THR A 90 -51.30 48.35 15.50
CA THR A 90 -50.37 48.71 14.40
C THR A 90 -49.12 47.84 14.08
N ARG A 91 -49.36 46.93 13.11
CA ARG A 91 -48.61 46.57 11.88
C ARG A 91 -47.25 47.20 11.51
N ARG A 92 -46.44 46.30 10.91
CA ARG A 92 -45.60 46.38 9.67
C ARG A 92 -44.23 47.09 9.79
N ARG A 93 -43.18 46.77 9.02
CA ARG A 93 -42.71 45.69 8.12
C ARG A 93 -41.36 46.20 7.56
N SER A 94 -40.39 45.32 7.24
CA SER A 94 -39.27 45.49 6.27
C SER A 94 -38.28 46.65 6.53
N SER A 95 -37.02 46.68 6.12
CA SER A 95 -36.37 46.33 4.85
C SER A 95 -34.83 46.28 4.99
N ALA A 96 -34.18 45.76 3.95
CA ALA A 96 -32.76 45.47 3.77
C ALA A 96 -31.82 46.70 3.55
N TRP A 97 -30.54 46.37 3.26
CA TRP A 97 -29.42 47.19 2.72
C TRP A 97 -28.53 47.88 3.77
N SER A 98 -27.21 48.09 3.60
CA SER A 98 -26.21 47.72 2.59
C SER A 98 -24.83 48.21 3.11
N CYS A 99 -23.77 47.63 2.55
CA CYS A 99 -22.42 48.18 2.27
C CYS A 99 -22.03 49.59 2.76
N ALA A 100 -20.80 49.73 3.26
CA ALA A 100 -19.93 50.87 2.90
C ALA A 100 -18.43 50.61 3.13
N ARG A 101 -17.66 50.74 2.05
CA ARG A 101 -16.21 51.03 2.01
C ARG A 101 -15.90 52.44 2.52
N ARG A 102 -14.69 52.64 3.03
CA ARG A 102 -13.72 53.76 2.81
C ARG A 102 -12.47 53.42 3.65
N GLY A 103 -11.22 53.59 3.25
CA GLY A 103 -10.62 54.40 2.18
C GLY A 103 -9.54 55.31 2.81
N GLY A 104 -8.32 55.26 2.28
CA GLY A 104 -7.19 56.16 2.60
C GLY A 104 -6.07 55.46 3.37
N GLY A 105 -4.78 55.53 3.01
CA GLY A 105 -4.09 56.36 2.03
C GLY A 105 -2.73 56.80 2.60
N ALA A 106 -1.69 56.72 1.76
CA ALA A 106 -0.35 57.33 1.89
C ALA A 106 0.62 56.74 2.93
N ALA A 107 1.94 56.84 2.82
CA ALA A 107 2.92 56.97 1.72
C ALA A 107 4.32 57.04 2.40
N HIS A 108 5.36 56.60 1.67
CA HIS A 108 6.75 57.05 1.73
C HIS A 108 7.74 56.68 2.86
N GLY A 109 8.94 56.30 2.40
CA GLY A 109 10.26 56.44 3.06
C GLY A 109 10.78 55.12 3.62
N GLY A 110 11.82 54.45 3.12
CA GLY A 110 13.03 54.92 2.44
C GLY A 110 14.14 55.18 3.48
N GLY A 111 15.22 54.39 3.47
CA GLY A 111 16.47 54.75 4.16
C GLY A 111 17.22 53.60 4.82
N GLU A 112 18.29 53.17 4.15
CA GLU A 112 19.39 52.34 4.66
C GLU A 112 20.14 52.98 5.84
N GLY A 113 20.84 52.18 6.63
CA GLY A 113 21.80 52.68 7.63
C GLY A 113 22.51 51.58 8.40
N ALA A 114 23.77 51.33 8.03
CA ALA A 114 24.69 50.40 8.68
C ALA A 114 25.15 50.86 10.08
N ALA A 115 25.59 49.90 10.91
CA ALA A 115 26.91 49.85 11.56
C ALA A 115 26.92 49.29 13.01
N ARG A 116 27.72 48.23 13.18
CA ARG A 116 28.77 47.96 14.19
C ARG A 116 28.49 47.97 15.71
N GLY A 117 29.08 46.95 16.32
CA GLY A 117 29.66 46.94 17.69
C GLY A 117 28.99 45.89 18.58
N GLY A 118 29.65 44.97 19.27
CA GLY A 118 31.05 44.75 19.60
C GLY A 118 31.12 43.99 20.93
N GLY A 119 32.16 43.18 21.14
CA GLY A 119 32.49 42.55 22.42
C GLY A 119 32.36 41.02 22.41
N GLY A 120 33.31 40.21 22.85
CA GLY A 120 34.61 40.51 23.44
C GLY A 120 35.28 39.21 23.93
N CYS A 121 36.61 39.27 23.94
CA CYS A 121 37.52 38.65 24.91
C CYS A 121 37.82 37.13 24.93
N ARG A 122 39.10 36.88 24.60
CA ARG A 122 40.14 36.10 25.33
C ARG A 122 39.95 34.58 25.42
N GLY A 123 40.96 33.73 25.26
CA GLY A 123 42.41 33.87 25.11
C GLY A 123 43.00 32.45 25.15
N ALA A 124 43.89 32.11 24.22
CA ALA A 124 45.30 31.80 24.46
C ALA A 124 45.62 30.35 24.89
N GLY A 125 46.52 29.71 24.13
CA GLY A 125 47.22 28.48 24.53
C GLY A 125 47.94 27.80 23.37
N ARG A 126 49.25 28.04 23.24
CA ARG A 126 50.17 27.63 22.17
C ARG A 126 50.80 26.24 22.40
N GLY A 127 51.39 25.71 21.32
CA GLY A 127 52.59 24.84 21.31
C GLY A 127 52.34 23.53 20.56
N GLY A 128 53.01 23.14 19.46
CA GLY A 128 54.33 23.48 18.95
C GLY A 128 55.29 22.30 19.19
N GLY A 129 55.70 21.59 18.13
CA GLY A 129 56.74 20.56 18.23
C GLY A 129 56.85 19.66 17.00
N ALA A 130 57.94 19.81 16.25
CA ALA A 130 58.31 19.07 15.05
C ALA A 130 59.56 18.20 15.31
N ALA A 131 59.72 17.08 14.58
CA ALA A 131 60.98 16.46 14.11
C ALA A 131 60.66 15.01 13.63
N ARG A 132 60.89 14.58 12.38
CA ARG A 132 62.11 14.36 11.55
C ARG A 132 62.78 12.97 11.72
N GLY A 133 62.97 12.30 10.57
CA GLY A 133 63.93 11.21 10.28
C GLY A 133 63.28 9.83 10.04
N GLY A 134 63.50 9.05 8.98
CA GLY A 134 64.41 9.13 7.83
C GLY A 134 65.00 7.72 7.49
N GLY A 135 64.79 7.23 6.25
CA GLY A 135 65.51 6.11 5.57
C GLY A 135 65.03 4.67 5.87
N ASP A 136 65.03 3.68 4.97
CA ASP A 136 65.53 3.57 3.60
C ASP A 136 64.97 2.29 2.91
N ARG A 137 64.83 2.35 1.58
CA ARG A 137 64.86 1.31 0.51
C ARG A 137 64.04 -0.01 0.56
N GLY A 138 63.33 -0.24 -0.56
CA GLY A 138 63.03 -1.57 -1.10
C GLY A 138 61.99 -1.59 -2.22
N ALA A 139 62.43 -1.46 -3.47
CA ALA A 139 61.58 -1.43 -4.66
C ALA A 139 61.03 -2.80 -5.07
N ALA A 140 59.75 -2.87 -5.47
CA ALA A 140 59.25 -3.82 -6.47
C ALA A 140 57.96 -3.27 -7.13
N ARG A 141 58.04 -3.03 -8.44
CA ARG A 141 56.92 -2.68 -9.33
C ARG A 141 56.11 -3.94 -9.66
N SER A 142 54.77 -3.86 -9.64
CA SER A 142 53.93 -4.38 -10.74
C SER A 142 52.43 -4.07 -10.53
N GLY A 143 51.87 -3.27 -11.45
CA GLY A 143 50.52 -3.41 -12.01
C GLY A 143 49.33 -3.55 -11.07
N GLY A 144 48.66 -2.43 -10.76
CA GLY A 144 47.29 -2.39 -10.25
C GLY A 144 46.56 -1.20 -10.87
N VAL A 145 45.72 -1.48 -11.84
CA VAL A 145 44.90 -0.50 -12.57
C VAL A 145 43.92 0.15 -11.60
N ASN A 146 44.06 1.46 -11.37
CA ASN A 146 43.02 2.27 -10.73
C ASN A 146 41.88 2.45 -11.73
N ALA A 147 40.84 1.61 -11.62
CA ALA A 147 39.57 1.87 -12.26
C ALA A 147 38.79 2.89 -11.41
N ALA A 148 38.69 4.09 -11.98
CA ALA A 148 37.94 5.22 -11.47
C ALA A 148 36.46 4.88 -11.21
N ALA A 149 35.91 5.61 -10.26
CA ALA A 149 34.50 5.65 -9.91
C ALA A 149 33.61 5.78 -11.15
N ILE A 150 32.90 4.71 -11.48
CA ILE A 150 31.79 4.74 -12.42
C ILE A 150 30.59 5.30 -11.66
N GLY A 151 30.14 6.47 -12.08
CA GLY A 151 28.94 7.12 -11.60
C GLY A 151 27.76 6.17 -11.65
N VAL A 152 27.12 5.99 -10.49
CA VAL A 152 25.84 5.30 -10.38
C VAL A 152 24.82 6.18 -11.10
N SER A 153 24.57 5.88 -12.37
CA SER A 153 23.45 6.41 -13.13
C SER A 153 22.18 6.15 -12.34
N ASN A 154 21.51 7.23 -11.90
CA ASN A 154 20.19 7.23 -11.30
C ASN A 154 19.21 6.50 -12.25
N MET A 155 19.07 5.19 -12.07
CA MET A 155 17.89 4.48 -12.56
C MET A 155 16.70 4.99 -11.76
N PRO A 156 15.56 5.31 -12.40
CA PRO A 156 14.36 5.62 -11.66
C PRO A 156 14.06 4.40 -10.79
N GLN A 157 14.04 4.59 -9.48
CA GLN A 157 13.55 3.59 -8.55
C GLN A 157 12.10 3.33 -8.91
N VAL A 158 11.86 2.38 -9.81
CA VAL A 158 10.59 1.67 -9.85
C VAL A 158 10.52 0.98 -8.50
N MET A 159 9.89 1.64 -7.53
CA MET A 159 9.64 1.06 -6.22
C MET A 159 8.81 -0.20 -6.49
N VAL A 160 9.49 -1.34 -6.54
CA VAL A 160 8.86 -2.63 -6.34
C VAL A 160 8.38 -2.59 -4.90
N VAL A 161 7.17 -2.08 -4.70
CA VAL A 161 6.46 -2.15 -3.43
C VAL A 161 6.50 -3.63 -3.07
N ALA A 162 7.20 -3.96 -1.98
CA ALA A 162 7.17 -5.30 -1.40
C ALA A 162 5.69 -5.68 -1.30
N ARG A 163 5.26 -6.68 -2.09
CA ARG A 163 3.84 -7.01 -2.21
C ARG A 163 3.31 -7.58 -0.89
N ASN A 164 4.22 -8.11 -0.08
CA ASN A 164 3.97 -8.70 1.22
C ASN A 164 5.12 -8.36 2.21
N PHE A 165 4.84 -8.26 3.50
CA PHE A 165 5.85 -8.13 4.57
C PHE A 165 6.91 -9.22 4.57
N MET A 166 6.57 -10.42 4.13
CA MET A 166 7.56 -11.50 4.01
C MET A 166 8.57 -11.26 2.88
N ASP A 167 8.29 -10.37 1.94
CA ASP A 167 9.30 -9.90 0.96
C ASP A 167 10.31 -8.96 1.64
N MET A 168 9.85 -8.14 2.60
CA MET A 168 10.75 -7.31 3.41
C MET A 168 11.61 -8.18 4.34
N VAL A 169 11.03 -9.19 5.00
CA VAL A 169 11.82 -10.13 5.81
C VAL A 169 12.88 -10.83 4.94
N ALA A 170 12.51 -11.24 3.73
CA ALA A 170 13.45 -11.85 2.77
C ALA A 170 14.56 -10.90 2.30
N ALA A 171 14.36 -9.58 2.36
CA ALA A 171 15.38 -8.59 2.01
C ALA A 171 16.43 -8.36 3.13
N LEU A 172 16.24 -8.94 4.31
CA LEU A 172 17.19 -8.80 5.41
C LEU A 172 18.51 -9.52 5.11
N PRO A 173 19.64 -9.02 5.64
CA PRO A 173 20.92 -9.71 5.57
C PRO A 173 20.84 -11.13 6.15
N ALA A 174 21.59 -12.04 5.53
CA ALA A 174 21.70 -13.45 5.91
C ALA A 174 21.88 -13.67 7.44
N GLY A 175 22.74 -12.88 8.08
CA GLY A 175 22.97 -12.96 9.52
C GLY A 175 21.74 -12.60 10.37
N LYS A 176 20.97 -11.58 9.98
CA LYS A 176 19.73 -11.19 10.66
C LYS A 176 18.65 -12.26 10.50
N LEU A 177 18.53 -12.86 9.31
CA LEU A 177 17.61 -13.99 9.07
C LEU A 177 17.93 -15.20 9.96
N ASP A 178 19.22 -15.55 10.09
CA ASP A 178 19.62 -16.66 10.96
C ASP A 178 19.36 -16.37 12.45
N MET A 179 19.40 -15.11 12.89
CA MET A 179 19.00 -14.73 14.26
C MET A 179 17.49 -14.87 14.46
N LEU A 180 16.68 -14.49 13.47
CA LEU A 180 15.22 -14.68 13.51
C LEU A 180 14.84 -16.17 13.63
N TYR A 181 15.61 -17.07 12.99
CA TYR A 181 15.39 -18.50 13.07
C TYR A 181 15.83 -19.16 14.38
N ASP A 182 16.36 -18.43 15.35
CA ASP A 182 16.52 -18.97 16.72
C ASP A 182 15.17 -19.19 17.41
N SER A 183 14.12 -18.50 16.95
CA SER A 183 12.77 -18.67 17.46
C SER A 183 11.93 -19.66 16.64
N ALA A 184 11.32 -20.64 17.32
CA ALA A 184 10.45 -21.63 16.68
C ALA A 184 9.16 -21.02 16.10
N PHE A 185 8.56 -20.01 16.75
CA PHE A 185 7.35 -19.38 16.24
C PHE A 185 7.61 -18.56 14.96
N ILE A 186 8.81 -17.99 14.82
CA ILE A 186 9.19 -17.27 13.59
C ILE A 186 9.34 -18.26 12.43
N CYS A 187 9.92 -19.43 12.70
CA CYS A 187 9.98 -20.51 11.71
C CYS A 187 8.58 -20.94 11.25
N GLU A 188 7.62 -21.03 12.18
CA GLU A 188 6.21 -21.28 11.86
C GLU A 188 5.62 -20.15 10.99
N ALA A 189 5.85 -18.89 11.34
CA ALA A 189 5.40 -17.72 10.57
C ALA A 189 5.87 -17.78 9.12
N VAL A 190 7.18 -18.03 8.95
CA VAL A 190 7.79 -18.15 7.64
C VAL A 190 7.16 -19.31 6.88
N LEU A 191 7.01 -20.48 7.50
CA LEU A 191 6.35 -21.63 6.87
C LEU A 191 4.92 -21.31 6.44
N ARG A 192 4.12 -20.63 7.27
CA ARG A 192 2.73 -20.24 6.95
C ARG A 192 2.65 -19.27 5.77
N SER A 193 3.64 -18.39 5.61
CA SER A 193 3.67 -17.42 4.52
C SER A 193 4.02 -18.01 3.15
N LEU A 194 4.71 -19.16 3.12
CA LEU A 194 5.21 -19.75 1.89
C LEU A 194 4.08 -20.19 0.93
N PRO A 195 4.31 -20.13 -0.39
CA PRO A 195 3.42 -20.73 -1.38
C PRO A 195 3.19 -22.23 -1.12
N PRO A 196 2.05 -22.81 -1.53
CA PRO A 196 1.71 -24.21 -1.26
C PRO A 196 2.80 -25.21 -1.70
N LEU A 197 3.43 -24.97 -2.87
CA LEU A 197 4.50 -25.84 -3.37
C LEU A 197 5.79 -25.71 -2.54
N ALA A 198 6.14 -24.49 -2.12
CA ALA A 198 7.29 -24.26 -1.24
C ALA A 198 7.09 -24.90 0.15
N LYS A 199 5.87 -24.83 0.71
CA LYS A 199 5.50 -25.53 1.95
C LYS A 199 5.70 -27.04 1.82
N LYS A 200 5.24 -27.64 0.71
CA LYS A 200 5.42 -29.07 0.45
C LYS A 200 6.90 -29.44 0.48
N TYR A 201 7.77 -28.69 -0.21
CA TYR A 201 9.22 -28.96 -0.21
C TYR A 201 9.84 -28.79 1.16
N ALA A 202 9.51 -27.72 1.89
CA ALA A 202 10.01 -27.50 3.23
C ALA A 202 9.66 -28.67 4.16
N LEU A 203 8.41 -29.17 4.10
CA LEU A 203 7.96 -30.33 4.89
C LEU A 203 8.64 -31.64 4.47
N GLN A 204 8.81 -31.88 3.16
CA GLN A 204 9.51 -33.08 2.66
C GLN A 204 10.97 -33.10 3.07
N MET A 205 11.65 -31.95 3.03
CA MET A 205 13.05 -31.80 3.39
C MET A 205 13.30 -31.79 4.90
N LEU A 206 12.25 -31.67 5.73
CA LEU A 206 12.38 -31.44 7.17
C LEU A 206 13.19 -32.53 7.88
N TYR A 207 13.06 -33.79 7.48
CA TYR A 207 13.81 -34.92 8.05
C TYR A 207 14.95 -35.42 7.14
N VAL A 208 15.22 -34.72 6.04
CA VAL A 208 16.33 -35.05 5.15
C VAL A 208 17.60 -34.38 5.68
N LEU A 209 18.59 -35.18 6.06
CA LEU A 209 19.85 -34.70 6.63
C LEU A 209 20.89 -34.32 5.54
N SER A 210 20.79 -34.94 4.37
CA SER A 210 21.65 -34.69 3.20
C SER A 210 21.14 -33.53 2.34
N SER A 211 22.01 -32.97 1.50
CA SER A 211 21.56 -32.08 0.43
C SER A 211 20.88 -32.89 -0.69
N VAL A 212 19.91 -32.28 -1.37
CA VAL A 212 19.20 -32.86 -2.51
C VAL A 212 19.53 -32.04 -3.75
N THR A 213 19.91 -32.70 -4.85
CA THR A 213 20.27 -32.04 -6.10
C THR A 213 19.08 -31.31 -6.72
N ALA A 214 19.32 -30.17 -7.38
CA ALA A 214 18.27 -29.41 -8.05
C ALA A 214 17.50 -30.25 -9.09
N ALA A 215 18.20 -31.06 -9.89
CA ALA A 215 17.60 -31.96 -10.88
C ALA A 215 16.57 -32.93 -10.25
N ALA A 216 16.91 -33.55 -9.11
CA ALA A 216 15.99 -34.44 -8.40
C ALA A 216 14.75 -33.70 -7.87
N MET A 217 14.87 -32.43 -7.45
CA MET A 217 13.69 -31.65 -7.04
C MET A 217 12.82 -31.22 -8.23
N GLU A 218 13.41 -31.01 -9.42
CA GLU A 218 12.66 -30.72 -10.65
C GLU A 218 11.78 -31.91 -11.04
N GLU A 219 12.27 -33.14 -10.86
CA GLU A 219 11.50 -34.39 -11.10
C GLU A 219 10.27 -34.55 -10.17
N TRP A 220 10.20 -33.81 -9.04
CA TRP A 220 9.04 -33.85 -8.13
C TRP A 220 7.81 -33.11 -8.67
N VAL A 221 7.93 -32.47 -9.83
CA VAL A 221 6.90 -31.63 -10.45
C VAL A 221 6.68 -32.03 -11.89
N LEU A 222 5.42 -32.02 -12.32
CA LEU A 222 5.05 -32.25 -13.72
C LEU A 222 5.49 -31.05 -14.58
N ASP A 223 5.90 -31.30 -15.83
CA ASP A 223 6.46 -30.31 -16.75
C ASP A 223 5.63 -29.01 -16.88
N GLY A 224 4.30 -29.12 -16.84
CA GLY A 224 3.37 -27.98 -16.91
C GLY A 224 3.45 -27.00 -15.73
N TYR A 225 4.15 -27.34 -14.65
CA TYR A 225 4.29 -26.51 -13.44
C TYR A 225 5.73 -26.03 -13.16
N ALA A 226 6.65 -26.16 -14.13
CA ALA A 226 8.05 -25.71 -13.98
C ALA A 226 8.18 -24.21 -13.60
N ALA A 227 7.28 -23.35 -14.06
CA ALA A 227 7.25 -21.94 -13.64
C ALA A 227 6.94 -21.79 -12.13
N LYS A 228 5.98 -22.56 -11.60
CA LYS A 228 5.63 -22.53 -10.17
C LYS A 228 6.75 -23.14 -9.31
N HIS A 229 7.43 -24.17 -9.82
CA HIS A 229 8.62 -24.74 -9.18
C HIS A 229 9.71 -23.66 -8.99
N ARG A 230 10.06 -22.94 -10.06
CA ARG A 230 11.08 -21.86 -10.00
C ARG A 230 10.73 -20.79 -8.96
N VAL A 231 9.48 -20.32 -8.94
CA VAL A 231 9.01 -19.34 -7.95
C VAL A 231 9.07 -19.90 -6.53
N ALA A 232 8.74 -21.18 -6.32
CA ALA A 232 8.80 -21.80 -5.00
C ALA A 232 10.24 -21.93 -4.48
N ILE A 233 11.18 -22.37 -5.33
CA ILE A 233 12.60 -22.48 -4.98
C ILE A 233 13.21 -21.11 -4.71
N ASP A 234 12.96 -20.14 -5.59
CA ASP A 234 13.42 -18.75 -5.41
C ASP A 234 12.94 -18.19 -4.06
N LYS A 235 11.67 -18.40 -3.70
CA LYS A 235 11.14 -17.93 -2.42
C LYS A 235 11.79 -18.64 -1.21
N LEU A 236 12.06 -19.95 -1.31
CA LEU A 236 12.76 -20.71 -0.26
C LEU A 236 14.21 -20.27 -0.07
N LEU A 237 14.89 -19.89 -1.15
CA LEU A 237 16.25 -19.37 -1.13
C LEU A 237 16.30 -17.93 -0.60
N GLN A 238 15.39 -17.07 -1.03
CA GLN A 238 15.27 -15.68 -0.56
C GLN A 238 15.02 -15.60 0.95
N LEU A 239 14.12 -16.43 1.47
CA LEU A 239 13.90 -16.53 2.91
C LEU A 239 14.98 -17.35 3.61
N ARG A 240 15.93 -17.94 2.88
CA ARG A 240 17.02 -18.74 3.44
C ARG A 240 16.52 -19.93 4.27
N VAL A 241 15.35 -20.46 3.92
CA VAL A 241 14.83 -21.74 4.42
C VAL A 241 15.66 -22.86 3.79
N PHE A 242 15.97 -22.71 2.50
CA PHE A 242 16.98 -23.51 1.81
C PHE A 242 18.27 -22.71 1.65
N VAL A 243 19.38 -23.44 1.69
CA VAL A 243 20.73 -22.95 1.42
C VAL A 243 21.25 -23.69 0.20
N GLU A 244 21.72 -22.93 -0.78
CA GLU A 244 22.35 -23.48 -1.98
C GLU A 244 23.77 -23.95 -1.63
N VAL A 245 24.04 -25.23 -1.90
CA VAL A 245 25.36 -25.84 -1.76
C VAL A 245 25.81 -26.27 -3.14
N ARG A 246 26.90 -25.66 -3.62
CA ARG A 246 27.54 -26.02 -4.88
C ARG A 246 28.68 -27.00 -4.61
N ASP A 247 28.58 -28.18 -5.21
CA ASP A 247 29.68 -29.15 -5.13
C ASP A 247 30.84 -28.78 -6.08
N ARG A 248 31.99 -29.45 -5.94
CA ARG A 248 33.19 -29.26 -6.79
C ARG A 248 32.90 -29.41 -8.28
N ARG A 249 31.85 -30.15 -8.65
CA ARG A 249 31.36 -30.35 -10.02
C ARG A 249 30.44 -29.22 -10.53
N LYS A 250 30.23 -28.17 -9.73
CA LYS A 250 29.27 -27.07 -9.95
C LYS A 250 27.80 -27.52 -10.02
N GLU A 251 27.49 -28.73 -9.56
CA GLU A 251 26.11 -29.16 -9.38
C GLU A 251 25.49 -28.42 -8.20
N VAL A 252 24.28 -27.91 -8.43
CA VAL A 252 23.50 -27.18 -7.44
C VAL A 252 22.72 -28.18 -6.60
N SER A 253 22.91 -28.13 -5.29
CA SER A 253 22.13 -28.91 -4.33
C SER A 253 21.53 -28.00 -3.27
N TYR A 254 20.37 -28.37 -2.76
CA TYR A 254 19.64 -27.63 -1.74
C TYR A 254 19.70 -28.38 -0.42
N LYS A 255 20.03 -27.64 0.64
CA LYS A 255 20.00 -28.14 2.03
C LYS A 255 19.10 -27.23 2.86
N MET A 256 18.39 -27.78 3.83
CA MET A 256 17.60 -26.97 4.76
C MET A 256 18.51 -26.21 5.75
N ASN A 257 18.14 -24.98 6.08
CA ASN A 257 18.80 -24.22 7.14
C ASN A 257 18.67 -24.96 8.48
N GLN A 258 19.79 -25.17 9.18
CA GLN A 258 19.86 -26.01 10.36
C GLN A 258 19.03 -25.46 11.53
N LYS A 259 19.02 -24.13 11.73
CA LYS A 259 18.21 -23.50 12.78
C LYS A 259 16.73 -23.69 12.51
N PHE A 260 16.31 -23.41 11.28
CA PHE A 260 14.92 -23.59 10.84
C PHE A 260 14.49 -25.07 10.96
N GLN A 261 15.32 -25.99 10.47
CA GLN A 261 15.07 -27.42 10.50
C GLN A 261 14.90 -27.93 11.94
N GLY A 262 15.86 -27.62 12.83
CA GLY A 262 15.82 -28.06 14.22
C GLY A 262 14.63 -27.49 15.00
N ASN A 263 14.33 -26.20 14.82
CA ASN A 263 13.19 -25.57 15.48
C ASN A 263 11.84 -26.11 14.98
N MET A 264 11.70 -26.35 13.67
CA MET A 264 10.47 -26.94 13.12
C MET A 264 10.27 -28.41 13.52
N GLN A 265 11.35 -29.20 13.58
CA GLN A 265 11.29 -30.57 14.10
C GLN A 265 10.84 -30.58 15.56
N LYS A 266 11.43 -29.74 16.41
CA LYS A 266 11.04 -29.59 17.81
C LYS A 266 9.58 -29.16 17.93
N TYR A 267 9.17 -28.17 17.13
CA TYR A 267 7.80 -27.66 17.11
C TYR A 267 6.77 -28.76 16.81
N LEU A 268 7.07 -29.69 15.89
CA LEU A 268 6.16 -30.79 15.55
C LEU A 268 5.98 -31.82 16.69
N VAL A 269 6.99 -31.98 17.56
CA VAL A 269 6.97 -32.95 18.67
C VAL A 269 6.40 -32.33 19.94
N ASP A 270 6.92 -31.16 20.33
CA ASP A 270 6.61 -30.52 21.60
C ASP A 270 5.40 -29.57 21.51
N GLY A 271 4.99 -29.23 20.28
CA GLY A 271 4.01 -28.19 20.01
C GLY A 271 4.61 -26.78 20.08
N GLY A 272 3.90 -25.83 19.47
CA GLY A 272 4.25 -24.41 19.56
C GLY A 272 3.73 -23.78 20.84
N SER A 273 4.62 -23.16 21.62
CA SER A 273 4.24 -22.18 22.62
C SER A 273 4.73 -20.79 22.21
N LEU A 274 3.83 -19.81 22.31
CA LEU A 274 4.24 -18.42 22.18
C LEU A 274 5.01 -18.01 23.44
N PRO A 275 5.92 -17.03 23.33
CA PRO A 275 6.62 -16.49 24.50
C PRO A 275 5.68 -15.94 25.57
N ARG A 276 4.45 -15.53 25.17
CA ARG A 276 3.46 -14.88 26.04
C ARG A 276 2.16 -15.65 26.08
N GLU A 277 1.72 -15.91 27.30
CA GLU A 277 0.41 -16.48 27.57
C GLU A 277 -0.64 -15.39 27.76
N PRO A 278 -1.89 -15.65 27.35
CA PRO A 278 -2.99 -14.73 27.60
C PRO A 278 -3.26 -14.62 29.10
N LEU A 279 -3.63 -13.42 29.55
CA LEU A 279 -4.06 -13.18 30.91
C LEU A 279 -5.31 -14.00 31.25
N PRO A 280 -5.37 -14.59 32.45
CA PRO A 280 -6.54 -15.33 32.89
C PRO A 280 -7.76 -14.40 33.03
N SER A 281 -8.95 -14.93 32.75
CA SER A 281 -10.20 -14.17 32.77
C SER A 281 -10.53 -13.54 34.13
N SER A 282 -9.92 -14.03 35.22
CA SER A 282 -10.03 -13.46 36.56
C SER A 282 -9.43 -12.07 36.70
N VAL A 283 -8.43 -11.71 35.87
CA VAL A 283 -7.72 -10.42 35.92
C VAL A 283 -8.35 -9.39 34.98
N THR A 284 -8.83 -9.84 33.81
CA THR A 284 -9.23 -8.96 32.70
C THR A 284 -10.67 -8.47 32.83
N GLY A 285 -11.52 -9.17 33.60
CA GLY A 285 -12.95 -8.90 33.64
C GLY A 285 -13.62 -9.14 32.28
N ARG A 286 -14.45 -8.20 31.81
CA ARG A 286 -15.17 -8.32 30.54
C ARG A 286 -14.29 -7.90 29.36
N LEU A 287 -13.90 -8.87 28.54
CA LEU A 287 -13.20 -8.63 27.27
C LEU A 287 -14.18 -8.11 26.20
N PRO A 288 -13.71 -7.31 25.24
CA PRO A 288 -14.51 -6.86 24.09
C PRO A 288 -15.03 -8.05 23.27
N ALA A 289 -16.24 -7.93 22.72
CA ALA A 289 -16.71 -8.89 21.73
C ALA A 289 -15.90 -8.75 20.42
N SER A 290 -15.88 -9.81 19.60
CA SER A 290 -15.18 -9.79 18.30
C SER A 290 -15.67 -8.66 17.40
N ALA A 291 -16.99 -8.47 17.30
CA ALA A 291 -17.58 -7.39 16.52
C ALA A 291 -17.16 -5.99 17.00
N ASP A 292 -17.02 -5.79 18.32
CA ASP A 292 -16.55 -4.52 18.88
C ASP A 292 -15.07 -4.26 18.57
N LEU A 293 -14.25 -5.33 18.49
CA LEU A 293 -12.84 -5.23 18.11
C LEU A 293 -12.67 -4.93 16.63
N GLU A 294 -13.47 -5.55 15.76
CA GLU A 294 -13.49 -5.27 14.33
C GLU A 294 -13.91 -3.82 14.06
N ALA A 295 -15.00 -3.37 14.68
CA ALA A 295 -15.46 -1.99 14.55
C ALA A 295 -14.42 -0.98 15.07
N TYR A 296 -13.76 -1.30 16.21
CA TYR A 296 -12.66 -0.48 16.73
C TYR A 296 -11.48 -0.41 15.76
N ALA A 297 -11.03 -1.55 15.22
CA ALA A 297 -9.89 -1.60 14.32
C ALA A 297 -10.14 -0.78 13.05
N LEU A 298 -11.35 -0.90 12.46
CA LEU A 298 -11.74 -0.13 11.27
C LEU A 298 -11.86 1.36 11.58
N ASP A 299 -12.50 1.75 12.69
CA ASP A 299 -12.62 3.17 13.08
C ASP A 299 -11.26 3.82 13.32
N GLN A 300 -10.33 3.13 14.00
CA GLN A 300 -8.97 3.64 14.18
C GLN A 300 -8.20 3.75 12.86
N TRP A 301 -8.32 2.75 11.99
CA TRP A 301 -7.69 2.79 10.66
C TRP A 301 -8.24 3.92 9.81
N GLU A 302 -9.57 4.14 9.80
CA GLU A 302 -10.19 5.26 9.08
C GLU A 302 -9.73 6.62 9.62
N ARG A 303 -9.62 6.78 10.95
CA ARG A 303 -9.09 8.00 11.57
C ARG A 303 -7.65 8.26 11.14
N PHE A 304 -6.84 7.22 11.07
CA PHE A 304 -5.48 7.31 10.57
C PHE A 304 -5.44 7.81 9.12
N LEU A 305 -6.22 7.22 8.23
CA LEU A 305 -6.27 7.64 6.83
C LEU A 305 -6.81 9.07 6.68
N LEU A 306 -7.82 9.45 7.47
CA LEU A 306 -8.35 10.81 7.50
C LEU A 306 -7.29 11.84 7.93
N GLN A 307 -6.46 11.49 8.90
CA GLN A 307 -5.37 12.35 9.35
C GLN A 307 -4.26 12.50 8.32
N LEU A 308 -4.01 11.48 7.48
CA LEU A 308 -3.11 11.60 6.33
C LEU A 308 -3.65 12.55 5.27
N ILE A 309 -4.98 12.58 5.05
CA ILE A 309 -5.62 13.44 4.05
C ILE A 309 -5.75 14.89 4.54
N ASN A 310 -6.19 15.08 5.79
CA ASN A 310 -6.52 16.37 6.39
C ASN A 310 -5.73 16.60 7.69
N SER A 311 -4.40 16.74 7.57
CA SER A 311 -3.52 16.97 8.73
C SER A 311 -3.83 18.25 9.52
N SER A 312 -4.56 19.20 8.92
CA SER A 312 -4.91 20.50 9.51
C SER A 312 -6.21 20.50 10.33
N GLN A 313 -7.07 19.48 10.16
CA GLN A 313 -8.38 19.37 10.83
C GLN A 313 -8.36 18.36 12.00
N VAL A 314 -7.18 17.95 12.46
CA VAL A 314 -7.05 16.98 13.56
C VAL A 314 -7.65 17.61 14.83
N GLU A 315 -8.81 17.10 15.24
CA GLU A 315 -9.41 17.42 16.53
C GLU A 315 -8.38 17.15 17.65
N LYS A 316 -8.25 18.09 18.58
CA LYS A 316 -7.30 18.04 19.70
C LYS A 316 -7.49 16.73 20.49
N GLY A 317 -6.66 15.72 20.23
CA GLY A 317 -6.68 14.44 20.96
C GLY A 317 -6.14 13.22 20.20
N THR A 318 -5.97 13.29 18.89
CA THR A 318 -5.50 12.18 18.03
C THR A 318 -4.24 12.55 17.24
N SER A 319 -3.27 13.21 17.88
CA SER A 319 -1.97 13.41 17.24
C SER A 319 -1.19 12.11 17.33
N PHE A 320 -0.74 11.58 16.18
CA PHE A 320 0.24 10.50 16.17
C PHE A 320 1.49 10.85 16.96
N SER A 321 2.14 9.82 17.48
CA SER A 321 3.49 9.99 18.04
C SER A 321 4.42 10.65 17.02
N SER A 322 5.35 11.48 17.50
CA SER A 322 6.32 12.15 16.61
C SER A 322 7.15 11.15 15.80
N SER A 323 7.34 9.94 16.32
CA SER A 323 8.02 8.82 15.66
C SER A 323 7.20 8.24 14.51
N MET A 324 5.88 8.04 14.70
CA MET A 324 4.99 7.58 13.64
C MET A 324 4.82 8.64 12.55
N MET A 325 4.70 9.92 12.92
CA MET A 325 4.62 11.00 11.93
C MET A 325 5.86 11.08 11.04
N LYS A 326 7.07 10.91 11.61
CA LYS A 326 8.31 10.81 10.83
C LYS A 326 8.31 9.62 9.87
N THR A 327 7.68 8.51 10.26
CA THR A 327 7.53 7.34 9.39
C THR A 327 6.64 7.67 8.19
N PHE A 328 5.54 8.41 8.39
CA PHE A 328 4.66 8.82 7.29
C PHE A 328 5.28 9.88 6.37
N GLN A 329 6.17 10.72 6.89
CA GLN A 329 6.93 11.68 6.08
C GLN A 329 7.94 11.02 5.14
N ARG A 330 8.27 9.73 5.32
CA ARG A 330 9.16 8.95 4.43
C ARG A 330 8.46 8.46 3.16
N GLY A 331 7.69 9.33 2.53
CA GLY A 331 7.14 9.09 1.21
C GLY A 331 5.63 9.15 1.11
N LEU A 332 4.86 9.16 2.20
CA LEU A 332 3.39 9.37 2.14
C LEU A 332 3.02 10.85 2.25
N LEU A 333 3.77 11.61 3.05
CA LEU A 333 3.56 13.04 3.26
C LEU A 333 4.79 13.84 2.86
N SER A 334 4.59 14.88 2.07
CA SER A 334 5.58 15.91 1.81
C SER A 334 5.49 16.99 2.88
N SER A 335 6.61 17.30 3.52
CA SER A 335 6.74 18.47 4.39
C SER A 335 7.71 19.43 3.71
N ARG A 336 7.17 20.57 3.24
CA ARG A 336 8.00 21.72 2.89
C ARG A 336 8.09 22.61 4.12
N ASP A 337 9.26 23.19 4.39
CA ASP A 337 9.48 24.03 5.57
C ASP A 337 8.41 25.12 5.67
N GLY A 338 7.59 25.07 6.74
CA GLY A 338 6.54 26.05 7.04
C GLY A 338 5.14 25.76 6.48
N GLU A 339 4.96 24.74 5.63
CA GLU A 339 3.63 24.31 5.14
C GLU A 339 3.10 23.09 5.90
N ALA A 340 1.76 23.00 6.01
CA ALA A 340 1.11 21.78 6.50
C ALA A 340 1.50 20.59 5.60
N PRO A 341 1.75 19.41 6.17
CA PRO A 341 2.16 18.25 5.38
C PRO A 341 1.07 17.90 4.35
N LYS A 342 1.48 17.75 3.09
CA LYS A 342 0.60 17.43 1.96
C LYS A 342 0.85 16.01 1.50
N LEU A 343 -0.21 15.33 1.09
CA LEU A 343 -0.12 13.98 0.52
C LEU A 343 0.80 13.99 -0.72
N THR A 344 1.70 13.02 -0.83
CA THR A 344 2.52 12.81 -2.03
C THR A 344 1.78 11.96 -3.06
N GLU A 345 2.34 11.81 -4.25
CA GLU A 345 1.89 10.84 -5.26
C GLU A 345 1.80 9.41 -4.68
N ASN A 346 2.87 8.97 -3.99
CA ASN A 346 2.89 7.67 -3.32
C ASN A 346 1.88 7.59 -2.17
N GLY A 347 1.64 8.71 -1.48
CA GLY A 347 0.62 8.84 -0.44
C GLY A 347 -0.78 8.65 -0.98
N PHE A 348 -1.07 9.19 -2.17
CA PHE A 348 -2.34 8.95 -2.83
C PHE A 348 -2.46 7.51 -3.27
N GLN A 349 -1.44 6.95 -3.93
CA GLN A 349 -1.43 5.53 -4.32
C GLN A 349 -1.66 4.62 -3.10
N PHE A 350 -1.06 4.94 -1.96
CA PHE A 350 -1.28 4.25 -0.69
C PHE A 350 -2.75 4.26 -0.26
N LEU A 351 -3.46 5.39 -0.36
CA LEU A 351 -4.90 5.44 -0.06
C LEU A 351 -5.74 4.53 -0.97
N LEU A 352 -5.27 4.25 -2.19
CA LEU A 352 -5.96 3.36 -3.14
C LEU A 352 -5.72 1.87 -2.86
N MET A 353 -4.72 1.53 -2.06
CA MET A 353 -4.36 0.14 -1.78
C MET A 353 -5.40 -0.54 -0.87
N GLU A 354 -5.45 -1.87 -0.94
CA GLU A 354 -6.20 -2.65 0.04
C GLU A 354 -5.61 -2.52 1.45
N ILE A 355 -6.46 -2.69 2.49
CA ILE A 355 -6.07 -2.48 3.90
C ILE A 355 -4.82 -3.29 4.26
N ASN A 356 -4.74 -4.55 3.84
CA ASN A 356 -3.58 -5.39 4.12
C ASN A 356 -2.30 -4.85 3.45
N ALA A 357 -2.42 -4.35 2.22
CA ALA A 357 -1.27 -3.80 1.50
C ALA A 357 -0.83 -2.44 2.06
N GLN A 358 -1.79 -1.60 2.50
CA GLN A 358 -1.51 -0.40 3.29
C GLN A 358 -0.78 -0.76 4.59
N LEU A 359 -1.29 -1.74 5.33
CA LEU A 359 -0.71 -2.18 6.58
C LEU A 359 0.75 -2.62 6.42
N TRP A 360 1.05 -3.42 5.39
CA TRP A 360 2.40 -3.83 5.09
C TRP A 360 3.33 -2.69 4.73
N TYR A 361 2.85 -1.73 3.93
CA TYR A 361 3.62 -0.54 3.60
C TYR A 361 4.00 0.22 4.88
N ILE A 362 3.03 0.45 5.78
CA ILE A 362 3.31 1.14 7.05
C ILE A 362 4.28 0.36 7.94
N MET A 363 4.12 -0.96 8.06
CA MET A 363 5.03 -1.76 8.87
C MET A 363 6.45 -1.75 8.33
N ARG A 364 6.61 -1.79 6.99
CA ARG A 364 7.91 -1.68 6.34
C ARG A 364 8.60 -0.37 6.64
N GLU A 365 7.90 0.75 6.48
CA GLU A 365 8.47 2.06 6.78
C GLU A 365 8.75 2.21 8.28
N TYR A 366 7.90 1.65 9.15
CA TYR A 366 8.10 1.66 10.61
C TYR A 366 9.35 0.89 11.05
N ILE A 367 9.61 -0.27 10.44
CA ILE A 367 10.82 -1.05 10.71
C ILE A 367 12.04 -0.36 10.11
N SER A 368 11.93 0.20 8.90
CA SER A 368 13.03 0.90 8.23
C SER A 368 13.43 2.18 8.98
N SER A 369 12.48 2.83 9.66
CA SER A 369 12.75 3.99 10.54
C SER A 369 13.27 3.61 11.94
N ALA A 370 13.39 2.31 12.25
CA ALA A 370 13.86 1.84 13.56
C ALA A 370 15.35 2.10 13.77
N GLU A 371 16.18 1.95 12.73
CA GLU A 371 17.64 2.13 12.83
C GLU A 371 18.00 3.56 13.24
N GLU A 372 17.24 4.56 12.77
CA GLU A 372 17.42 5.97 13.17
C GLU A 372 17.01 6.26 14.61
N ARG A 373 16.16 5.40 15.18
CA ARG A 373 15.76 5.43 16.59
C ARG A 373 16.75 4.63 17.46
N GLY A 374 17.78 4.02 16.87
CA GLY A 374 18.73 3.15 17.57
C GLY A 374 18.14 1.80 18.00
N VAL A 375 17.05 1.37 17.37
CA VAL A 375 16.38 0.08 17.64
C VAL A 375 16.77 -0.92 16.56
N ASP A 376 17.14 -2.16 16.94
CA ASP A 376 17.43 -3.21 15.96
C ASP A 376 16.14 -3.66 15.26
N PRO A 377 16.06 -3.60 13.92
CA PRO A 377 14.92 -4.12 13.15
C PRO A 377 14.51 -5.54 13.51
N THR A 378 15.47 -6.40 13.89
CA THR A 378 15.22 -7.80 14.24
C THR A 378 14.28 -7.94 15.46
N GLU A 379 14.41 -7.06 16.46
CA GLU A 379 13.56 -7.06 17.65
C GLU A 379 12.11 -6.69 17.30
N LEU A 380 11.93 -5.67 16.45
CA LEU A 380 10.60 -5.24 15.99
C LEU A 380 9.93 -6.29 15.10
N ILE A 381 10.68 -6.90 14.18
CA ILE A 381 10.16 -7.97 13.31
C ILE A 381 9.73 -9.17 14.14
N SER A 382 10.55 -9.58 15.11
CA SER A 382 10.22 -10.67 16.03
C SER A 382 8.93 -10.37 16.78
N PHE A 383 8.78 -9.14 17.28
CA PHE A 383 7.58 -8.71 18.01
C PHE A 383 6.32 -8.63 17.13
N LEU A 384 6.42 -8.10 15.91
CA LEU A 384 5.30 -8.02 14.97
C LEU A 384 4.83 -9.41 14.52
N LEU A 385 5.77 -10.31 14.26
CA LEU A 385 5.47 -11.71 13.97
C LEU A 385 4.82 -12.37 15.18
N GLU A 386 5.34 -12.18 16.39
CA GLU A 386 4.75 -12.70 17.61
C GLU A 386 3.29 -12.22 17.78
N LEU A 387 3.05 -10.92 17.60
CA LEU A 387 1.73 -10.30 17.69
C LEU A 387 0.73 -10.96 16.73
N SER A 388 1.17 -11.35 15.53
CA SER A 388 0.31 -12.01 14.54
C SER A 388 -0.21 -13.39 14.96
N PHE A 389 0.46 -14.07 15.90
CA PHE A 389 0.04 -15.35 16.45
C PHE A 389 -0.79 -15.26 17.72
N HIS A 390 -0.91 -14.06 18.30
CA HIS A 390 -1.73 -13.89 19.49
C HIS A 390 -3.20 -14.20 19.18
N LYS A 391 -3.89 -14.79 20.17
CA LYS A 391 -5.31 -15.16 20.01
C LYS A 391 -6.16 -13.90 19.97
N LEU A 392 -6.99 -13.80 18.94
CA LEU A 392 -7.96 -12.70 18.79
C LEU A 392 -8.87 -12.64 20.02
N GLY A 393 -9.06 -11.42 20.54
CA GLY A 393 -9.89 -11.18 21.71
C GLY A 393 -9.28 -11.57 23.06
N ALA A 394 -8.10 -12.20 23.09
CA ALA A 394 -7.39 -12.48 24.33
C ALA A 394 -6.57 -11.26 24.79
N ALA A 395 -6.40 -11.11 26.11
CA ALA A 395 -5.66 -10.01 26.70
C ALA A 395 -4.24 -10.42 27.07
N TYR A 396 -3.28 -9.50 26.87
CA TYR A 396 -1.87 -9.74 27.10
C TYR A 396 -1.25 -8.59 27.91
N SER A 397 -0.44 -8.93 28.92
CA SER A 397 0.08 -7.95 29.87
C SER A 397 1.16 -7.06 29.27
N LEU A 398 1.03 -5.74 29.45
CA LEU A 398 2.08 -4.78 29.07
C LEU A 398 3.34 -4.89 29.93
N ASN A 399 3.30 -5.56 31.08
CA ASN A 399 4.45 -5.70 31.97
C ASN A 399 5.48 -6.72 31.43
N THR A 400 5.08 -7.56 30.49
CA THR A 400 5.95 -8.57 29.85
C THR A 400 6.73 -8.03 28.65
N LEU A 401 6.50 -6.76 28.28
CA LEU A 401 7.10 -6.12 27.11
C LEU A 401 8.38 -5.39 27.49
N THR A 402 9.38 -5.45 26.60
CA THR A 402 10.57 -4.58 26.67
C THR A 402 10.18 -3.12 26.47
N ASP A 403 11.06 -2.18 26.82
CA ASP A 403 10.77 -0.74 26.62
C ASP A 403 10.53 -0.41 25.14
N VAL A 404 11.29 -1.04 24.25
CA VAL A 404 11.11 -0.95 22.78
C VAL A 404 9.73 -1.47 22.37
N GLN A 405 9.35 -2.67 22.85
CA GLN A 405 8.05 -3.27 22.56
C GLN A 405 6.89 -2.45 23.12
N ARG A 406 7.07 -1.78 24.26
CA ARG A 406 6.07 -0.89 24.87
C ARG A 406 5.85 0.38 24.05
N ILE A 407 6.88 0.90 23.40
CA ILE A 407 6.74 2.01 22.44
C ILE A 407 6.01 1.50 21.19
N ALA A 408 6.48 0.38 20.63
CA ALA A 408 5.87 -0.21 19.44
C ALA A 408 4.39 -0.53 19.63
N ILE A 409 4.00 -1.18 20.73
CA ILE A 409 2.60 -1.54 20.98
C ILE A 409 1.68 -0.33 21.13
N ARG A 410 2.21 0.82 21.60
CA ARG A 410 1.45 2.09 21.64
C ARG A 410 1.27 2.66 20.24
N ASP A 411 2.32 2.71 19.43
CA ASP A 411 2.24 3.12 18.03
C ASP A 411 1.25 2.22 17.25
N LEU A 412 1.31 0.90 17.45
CA LEU A 412 0.39 -0.07 16.84
C LEU A 412 -1.06 0.07 17.34
N ALA A 413 -1.27 0.57 18.56
CA ALA A 413 -2.60 0.88 19.08
C ALA A 413 -3.21 2.11 18.39
N GLU A 414 -2.41 3.12 18.07
CA GLU A 414 -2.85 4.30 17.29
C GLU A 414 -3.29 3.90 15.87
N LEU A 415 -2.74 2.82 15.32
CA LEU A 415 -3.16 2.22 14.05
C LEU A 415 -4.33 1.23 14.20
N GLY A 416 -4.79 0.91 15.42
CA GLY A 416 -5.89 -0.04 15.64
C GLY A 416 -5.51 -1.52 15.52
N LEU A 417 -4.22 -1.88 15.47
CA LEU A 417 -3.79 -3.29 15.48
C LEU A 417 -4.01 -3.95 16.84
N VAL A 418 -4.00 -3.14 17.90
CA VAL A 418 -4.29 -3.60 19.25
C VAL A 418 -5.19 -2.60 19.96
N LYS A 419 -6.09 -3.11 20.78
CA LYS A 419 -6.90 -2.29 21.68
C LYS A 419 -6.27 -2.28 23.06
N MET A 420 -5.88 -1.10 23.52
CA MET A 420 -5.37 -0.91 24.88
C MET A 420 -6.52 -0.89 25.89
N GLN A 421 -6.32 -1.57 27.01
CA GLN A 421 -7.25 -1.55 28.13
C GLN A 421 -6.48 -1.42 29.45
N GLN A 422 -7.04 -0.61 30.35
CA GLN A 422 -6.49 -0.39 31.66
C GLN A 422 -7.44 -0.94 32.71
N GLY A 423 -6.92 -1.82 33.56
CA GLY A 423 -7.59 -2.26 34.78
C GLY A 423 -7.22 -1.39 35.97
N ARG A 424 -7.58 -1.85 37.16
CA ARG A 424 -7.33 -1.11 38.41
C ARG A 424 -5.84 -1.02 38.79
N LYS A 425 -5.04 -2.02 38.40
CA LYS A 425 -3.61 -2.12 38.74
C LYS A 425 -2.75 -2.44 37.53
N ASP A 426 -3.26 -3.28 36.62
CA ASP A 426 -2.54 -3.71 35.42
C ASP A 426 -3.14 -3.11 34.16
N SER A 427 -2.30 -2.98 33.13
CA SER A 427 -2.70 -2.57 31.78
C SER A 427 -2.34 -3.66 30.79
N TRP A 428 -3.24 -3.93 29.86
CA TRP A 428 -3.10 -4.99 28.86
C TRP A 428 -3.51 -4.51 27.48
N PHE A 429 -3.14 -5.27 26.47
CA PHE A 429 -3.56 -5.07 25.09
C PHE A 429 -4.32 -6.29 24.57
N VAL A 430 -5.24 -6.05 23.65
CA VAL A 430 -6.04 -7.07 22.97
C VAL A 430 -5.80 -6.97 21.46
N PRO A 431 -5.22 -7.97 20.79
CA PRO A 431 -5.00 -7.96 19.35
C PRO A 431 -6.31 -7.92 18.55
N THR A 432 -6.30 -7.15 17.46
CA THR A 432 -7.40 -7.08 16.49
C THR A 432 -7.10 -7.92 15.25
N GLN A 433 -8.07 -8.04 14.34
CA GLN A 433 -7.89 -8.74 13.07
C GLN A 433 -6.76 -8.15 12.19
N LEU A 434 -6.46 -6.86 12.33
CA LEU A 434 -5.36 -6.24 11.60
C LEU A 434 -3.99 -6.80 12.04
N ALA A 435 -3.83 -7.11 13.32
CA ALA A 435 -2.61 -7.71 13.84
C ALA A 435 -2.38 -9.14 13.31
N THR A 436 -3.43 -9.96 13.21
CA THR A 436 -3.29 -11.33 12.67
C THR A 436 -3.05 -11.34 11.17
N ASN A 437 -3.55 -10.34 10.44
CA ASN A 437 -3.26 -10.17 9.02
C ASN A 437 -1.78 -9.88 8.75
N LEU A 438 -0.97 -9.52 9.76
CA LEU A 438 0.48 -9.32 9.65
C LEU A 438 1.32 -10.59 9.42
N SER A 439 0.73 -11.78 9.39
CA SER A 439 1.44 -12.99 8.92
C SER A 439 0.62 -13.83 7.96
N ALA A 440 -0.61 -13.39 7.65
CA ALA A 440 -1.47 -14.07 6.71
C ALA A 440 -0.91 -13.96 5.28
N SER A 441 -0.89 -15.09 4.56
CA SER A 441 -0.59 -15.08 3.14
C SER A 441 -1.73 -14.38 2.40
N LEU A 442 -1.40 -13.46 1.49
CA LEU A 442 -2.36 -12.65 0.70
C LEU A 442 -3.35 -13.48 -0.15
N SER A 443 -3.26 -14.81 -0.13
CA SER A 443 -4.16 -15.71 -0.86
C SER A 443 -5.59 -15.76 -0.30
N ASP A 444 -5.78 -15.48 1.00
CA ASP A 444 -7.05 -15.77 1.68
C ASP A 444 -7.92 -14.55 1.95
N SER A 445 -7.43 -13.33 1.69
CA SER A 445 -8.14 -12.08 2.00
C SER A 445 -8.62 -11.33 0.75
N SER A 446 -9.04 -12.04 -0.30
CA SER A 446 -9.73 -11.44 -1.44
C SER A 446 -11.23 -11.41 -1.21
N SER A 447 -11.68 -10.89 -0.06
CA SER A 447 -13.07 -10.42 0.02
C SER A 447 -13.13 -9.19 -0.87
N SER A 448 -13.55 -9.37 -2.12
CA SER A 448 -13.79 -8.28 -3.06
C SER A 448 -14.64 -7.23 -2.38
N LYS A 449 -14.04 -6.08 -2.04
CA LYS A 449 -14.81 -4.95 -1.56
C LYS A 449 -15.83 -4.61 -2.63
N GLU A 450 -17.10 -4.56 -2.25
CA GLU A 450 -18.12 -4.04 -3.15
C GLU A 450 -17.78 -2.58 -3.43
N GLY A 451 -17.54 -2.25 -4.69
CA GLY A 451 -17.33 -0.86 -5.07
C GLY A 451 -18.57 -0.02 -4.76
N PHE A 452 -18.38 1.28 -4.59
CA PHE A 452 -19.43 2.18 -4.12
C PHE A 452 -19.63 3.38 -5.04
N VAL A 453 -18.80 3.56 -6.08
CA VAL A 453 -18.79 4.74 -6.94
C VAL A 453 -19.45 4.46 -8.29
N VAL A 454 -20.29 5.38 -8.74
CA VAL A 454 -20.85 5.43 -10.09
C VAL A 454 -20.46 6.76 -10.72
N VAL A 455 -19.95 6.71 -11.95
CA VAL A 455 -19.60 7.90 -12.74
C VAL A 455 -20.43 7.92 -14.01
N GLU A 456 -21.03 9.07 -14.30
CA GLU A 456 -21.86 9.30 -15.49
C GLU A 456 -21.10 10.07 -16.58
N THR A 457 -21.63 10.07 -17.80
CA THR A 457 -21.06 10.76 -18.98
C THR A 457 -21.04 12.29 -18.85
N ASN A 458 -21.84 12.86 -17.96
CA ASN A 458 -21.91 14.29 -17.65
C ASN A 458 -20.91 14.72 -16.55
N PHE A 459 -19.90 13.89 -16.24
CA PHE A 459 -18.90 14.12 -15.18
C PHE A 459 -19.47 14.15 -13.75
N ARG A 460 -20.72 13.72 -13.55
CA ARG A 460 -21.30 13.51 -12.21
C ARG A 460 -20.81 12.20 -11.63
N MET A 461 -20.55 12.24 -10.33
CA MET A 461 -20.22 11.05 -9.56
C MET A 461 -21.14 10.89 -8.36
N TYR A 462 -21.50 9.64 -8.12
CA TYR A 462 -22.41 9.21 -7.07
C TYR A 462 -21.72 8.11 -6.27
N ALA A 463 -21.45 8.37 -4.99
CA ALA A 463 -20.76 7.42 -4.13
C ALA A 463 -21.70 6.97 -3.01
N TYR A 464 -22.06 5.69 -3.00
CA TYR A 464 -22.95 5.07 -2.02
C TYR A 464 -22.16 4.66 -0.77
N SER A 465 -21.83 5.63 0.06
CA SER A 465 -21.04 5.41 1.26
C SER A 465 -21.48 6.32 2.40
N THR A 466 -21.44 5.79 3.62
CA THR A 466 -21.61 6.54 4.87
C THR A 466 -20.26 6.97 5.47
N SER A 467 -19.15 6.41 5.00
CA SER A 467 -17.81 6.67 5.52
C SER A 467 -17.35 8.09 5.18
N LYS A 468 -16.90 8.82 6.21
CA LYS A 468 -16.29 10.16 6.06
C LYS A 468 -15.00 10.08 5.26
N LEU A 469 -14.24 9.00 5.42
CA LEU A 469 -13.00 8.77 4.68
C LEU A 469 -13.25 8.78 3.17
N HIS A 470 -14.26 8.04 2.70
CA HIS A 470 -14.61 8.03 1.28
C HIS A 470 -14.97 9.44 0.79
N CYS A 471 -15.68 10.24 1.58
CA CYS A 471 -15.98 11.63 1.22
C CYS A 471 -14.70 12.47 1.04
N GLU A 472 -13.75 12.38 1.97
CA GLU A 472 -12.49 13.13 1.87
C GLU A 472 -11.61 12.64 0.71
N ILE A 473 -11.53 11.34 0.46
CA ILE A 473 -10.79 10.80 -0.70
C ILE A 473 -11.36 11.36 -2.01
N LEU A 474 -12.69 11.40 -2.14
CA LEU A 474 -13.34 11.94 -3.34
C LEU A 474 -13.08 13.44 -3.51
N ARG A 475 -12.97 14.22 -2.42
CA ARG A 475 -12.65 15.65 -2.49
C ARG A 475 -11.27 15.95 -3.04
N LEU A 476 -10.35 14.97 -3.01
CA LEU A 476 -9.00 15.16 -3.55
C LEU A 476 -9.00 15.42 -5.06
N PHE A 477 -9.98 14.90 -5.80
CA PHE A 477 -10.03 15.01 -7.26
C PHE A 477 -11.40 15.39 -7.82
N SER A 478 -12.39 15.64 -6.95
CA SER A 478 -13.73 16.05 -7.35
C SER A 478 -14.26 17.16 -6.46
N ARG A 479 -15.19 17.94 -6.99
CA ARG A 479 -15.96 18.89 -6.21
C ARG A 479 -17.18 18.19 -5.62
N VAL A 480 -17.17 17.93 -4.32
CA VAL A 480 -18.36 17.44 -3.60
C VAL A 480 -19.39 18.56 -3.52
N GLU A 481 -20.57 18.34 -4.07
CA GLU A 481 -21.64 19.34 -4.10
C GLU A 481 -22.55 19.24 -2.88
N TYR A 482 -22.95 18.02 -2.53
CA TYR A 482 -23.75 17.76 -1.33
C TYR A 482 -23.55 16.32 -0.85
N GLN A 483 -23.74 16.14 0.45
CA GLN A 483 -23.64 14.85 1.14
C GLN A 483 -24.97 14.55 1.82
N LEU A 484 -25.55 13.40 1.46
CA LEU A 484 -26.70 12.79 2.11
C LEU A 484 -26.21 11.65 3.02
N PRO A 485 -27.06 11.10 3.92
CA PRO A 485 -26.63 10.10 4.90
C PRO A 485 -25.93 8.87 4.31
N ASN A 486 -26.30 8.44 3.12
CA ASN A 486 -25.79 7.24 2.44
C ASN A 486 -25.36 7.50 0.99
N LEU A 487 -25.26 8.76 0.57
CA LEU A 487 -24.93 9.14 -0.79
C LEU A 487 -24.10 10.43 -0.80
N ILE A 488 -22.94 10.37 -1.44
CA ILE A 488 -22.09 11.53 -1.71
C ILE A 488 -22.24 11.86 -3.19
N VAL A 489 -22.62 13.09 -3.50
CA VAL A 489 -22.73 13.57 -4.87
C VAL A 489 -21.64 14.59 -5.16
N GLY A 490 -20.87 14.33 -6.20
CA GLY A 490 -19.79 15.19 -6.66
C GLY A 490 -19.82 15.41 -8.16
N ALA A 491 -18.96 16.32 -8.61
CA ALA A 491 -18.68 16.55 -10.02
C ALA A 491 -17.18 16.60 -10.25
N ILE A 492 -16.72 15.96 -11.32
CA ILE A 492 -15.32 16.03 -11.76
C ILE A 492 -15.19 17.26 -12.66
N THR A 493 -14.54 18.31 -12.18
CA THR A 493 -14.29 19.55 -12.94
C THR A 493 -12.81 19.74 -13.25
N LYS A 494 -12.51 20.61 -14.22
CA LYS A 494 -11.13 20.96 -14.58
C LYS A 494 -10.37 21.48 -13.36
N GLU A 495 -11.01 22.33 -12.56
CA GLU A 495 -10.40 22.93 -11.37
C GLU A 495 -10.10 21.88 -10.29
N SER A 496 -11.03 20.95 -10.03
CA SER A 496 -10.80 19.88 -9.04
C SER A 496 -9.68 18.94 -9.46
N ILE A 497 -9.58 18.62 -10.76
CA ILE A 497 -8.52 17.76 -11.29
C ILE A 497 -7.17 18.49 -11.29
N TYR A 498 -7.14 19.78 -11.59
CA TYR A 498 -5.91 20.57 -11.53
C TYR A 498 -5.39 20.67 -10.09
N GLY A 499 -6.28 20.86 -9.11
CA GLY A 499 -5.93 20.79 -7.70
C GLY A 499 -5.38 19.42 -7.29
N ALA A 500 -5.94 18.33 -7.82
CA ALA A 500 -5.40 16.98 -7.60
C ALA A 500 -3.98 16.85 -8.15
N PHE A 501 -3.76 17.34 -9.37
CA PHE A 501 -2.46 17.30 -10.02
C PHE A 501 -1.42 18.15 -9.29
N GLU A 502 -1.80 19.31 -8.75
CA GLU A 502 -0.94 20.13 -7.88
C GLU A 502 -0.48 19.38 -6.62
N ASN A 503 -1.32 18.49 -6.11
CA ASN A 503 -0.97 17.58 -5.01
C ASN A 503 -0.22 16.31 -5.46
N GLY A 504 0.18 16.23 -6.73
CA GLY A 504 0.95 15.10 -7.26
C GLY A 504 0.14 13.85 -7.56
N ILE A 505 -1.19 13.95 -7.62
CA ILE A 505 -2.05 12.83 -8.03
C ILE A 505 -2.03 12.74 -9.56
N THR A 506 -1.89 11.56 -10.16
CA THR A 506 -1.87 11.41 -11.62
C THR A 506 -3.23 11.03 -12.21
N ALA A 507 -3.43 11.24 -13.51
CA ALA A 507 -4.67 10.87 -14.19
C ALA A 507 -4.96 9.36 -14.08
N GLU A 508 -3.95 8.52 -14.28
CA GLU A 508 -4.11 7.05 -14.21
C GLU A 508 -4.45 6.58 -12.79
N GLN A 509 -3.94 7.24 -11.75
CA GLN A 509 -4.33 6.92 -10.37
C GLN A 509 -5.81 7.22 -10.11
N ILE A 510 -6.31 8.38 -10.56
CA ILE A 510 -7.73 8.74 -10.43
C ILE A 510 -8.60 7.74 -11.19
N ILE A 511 -8.24 7.42 -12.44
CA ILE A 511 -8.99 6.47 -13.27
C ILE A 511 -8.97 5.07 -12.66
N SER A 512 -7.81 4.62 -12.16
CA SER A 512 -7.67 3.34 -11.48
C SER A 512 -8.54 3.26 -10.23
N PHE A 513 -8.58 4.32 -9.42
CA PHE A 513 -9.45 4.40 -8.26
C PHE A 513 -10.92 4.24 -8.63
N LEU A 514 -11.39 4.99 -9.64
CA LEU A 514 -12.78 4.94 -10.10
C LEU A 514 -13.16 3.56 -10.63
N LYS A 515 -12.24 2.88 -11.32
CA LYS A 515 -12.45 1.51 -11.82
C LYS A 515 -12.48 0.48 -10.69
N GLN A 516 -11.54 0.54 -9.76
CA GLN A 516 -11.43 -0.40 -8.64
C GLN A 516 -12.59 -0.28 -7.65
N ASN A 517 -13.11 0.93 -7.45
CA ASN A 517 -14.22 1.20 -6.53
C ASN A 517 -15.56 1.36 -7.25
N ALA A 518 -15.67 0.87 -8.48
CA ALA A 518 -16.90 0.95 -9.26
C ALA A 518 -18.00 0.10 -8.64
N HIS A 519 -19.19 0.67 -8.49
CA HIS A 519 -20.35 -0.03 -7.94
C HIS A 519 -20.64 -1.31 -8.75
N PRO A 520 -21.00 -2.45 -8.14
CA PRO A 520 -21.18 -3.75 -8.83
C PRO A 520 -22.05 -3.69 -10.08
N ARG A 521 -23.12 -2.88 -10.06
CA ARG A 521 -24.01 -2.63 -11.21
C ARG A 521 -23.33 -2.01 -12.45
N VAL A 522 -22.18 -1.39 -12.27
CA VAL A 522 -21.41 -0.71 -13.31
C VAL A 522 -20.04 -1.37 -13.50
N ALA A 523 -19.52 -2.07 -12.49
CA ALA A 523 -18.26 -2.80 -12.54
C ALA A 523 -18.17 -3.76 -13.75
N ASP A 524 -19.26 -4.48 -14.03
CA ASP A 524 -19.34 -5.44 -15.15
C ASP A 524 -19.53 -4.77 -16.53
N LYS A 525 -19.80 -3.46 -16.57
CA LYS A 525 -19.91 -2.73 -17.84
C LYS A 525 -18.53 -2.47 -18.42
N ILE A 526 -18.42 -2.60 -19.74
CA ILE A 526 -17.19 -2.29 -20.48
C ILE A 526 -17.52 -1.12 -21.42
N PRO A 527 -16.91 0.06 -21.25
CA PRO A 527 -15.94 0.43 -20.21
C PRO A 527 -16.62 0.70 -18.84
N THR A 528 -15.94 0.36 -17.74
CA THR A 528 -16.47 0.54 -16.36
C THR A 528 -16.68 2.01 -16.00
N VAL A 529 -15.78 2.88 -16.45
CA VAL A 529 -15.89 4.34 -16.35
C VAL A 529 -16.09 4.85 -17.78
N PRO A 530 -17.03 5.78 -18.04
CA PRO A 530 -17.26 6.30 -19.38
C PRO A 530 -15.98 6.84 -20.04
N GLU A 531 -15.73 6.45 -21.29
CA GLU A 531 -14.52 6.81 -22.06
C GLU A 531 -14.30 8.32 -22.15
N ASN A 532 -15.37 9.08 -22.36
CA ASN A 532 -15.31 10.54 -22.42
C ASN A 532 -14.78 11.15 -21.11
N VAL A 533 -15.07 10.54 -19.96
CA VAL A 533 -14.55 10.99 -18.66
C VAL A 533 -13.08 10.63 -18.52
N THR A 534 -12.69 9.40 -18.85
CA THR A 534 -11.28 8.97 -18.74
C THR A 534 -10.36 9.76 -19.67
N ASP A 535 -10.79 10.01 -20.90
CA ASP A 535 -10.01 10.75 -21.89
C ASP A 535 -9.89 12.22 -21.51
N GLN A 536 -10.96 12.81 -20.96
CA GLN A 536 -10.93 14.20 -20.52
C GLN A 536 -9.95 14.41 -19.34
N ILE A 537 -9.89 13.47 -18.39
CA ILE A 537 -8.93 13.53 -17.28
C ILE A 537 -7.48 13.45 -17.79
N ARG A 538 -7.19 12.55 -18.73
CA ARG A 538 -5.86 12.45 -19.38
C ARG A 538 -5.50 13.69 -20.18
N LEU A 539 -6.47 14.27 -20.88
CA LEU A 539 -6.28 15.50 -21.64
C LEU A 539 -5.94 16.67 -20.71
N TRP A 540 -6.60 16.77 -19.56
CA TRP A 540 -6.29 17.77 -18.54
C TRP A 540 -4.87 17.62 -17.96
N GLU A 541 -4.37 16.39 -17.79
CA GLU A 541 -2.98 16.17 -17.35
C GLU A 541 -1.99 16.59 -18.42
N THR A 542 -2.28 16.23 -19.67
CA THR A 542 -1.47 16.64 -20.84
C THR A 542 -1.47 18.15 -21.03
N ASP A 543 -2.61 18.84 -20.78
CA ASP A 543 -2.73 20.30 -20.83
C ASP A 543 -1.84 20.99 -19.79
N ARG A 544 -1.66 20.38 -18.62
CA ARG A 544 -0.73 20.85 -17.58
C ARG A 544 0.73 20.61 -17.94
N ASN A 545 1.04 19.41 -18.45
CA ASN A 545 2.41 18.99 -18.77
C ASN A 545 2.87 19.41 -20.18
N ARG A 546 2.29 20.48 -20.75
CA ARG A 546 2.64 20.96 -22.10
C ARG A 546 4.05 21.54 -22.21
N VAL A 547 4.60 22.03 -21.10
CA VAL A 547 5.89 22.73 -21.07
C VAL A 547 6.82 21.97 -20.15
N GLU A 548 7.90 21.46 -20.71
CA GLU A 548 9.00 20.86 -19.98
C GLU A 548 10.12 21.89 -19.83
N MET A 549 10.65 22.04 -18.61
CA MET A 549 11.72 22.98 -18.30
C MET A 549 13.00 22.19 -18.05
N VAL A 550 13.95 22.27 -18.99
CA VAL A 550 15.24 21.57 -18.88
C VAL A 550 16.35 22.60 -18.65
N PRO A 551 17.05 22.58 -17.49
CA PRO A 551 18.24 23.39 -17.27
C PRO A 551 19.27 23.13 -18.37
N SER A 552 19.73 24.19 -19.02
CA SER A 552 20.56 24.07 -20.22
C SER A 552 21.49 25.25 -20.39
N HIS A 553 22.56 25.04 -21.15
CA HIS A 553 23.50 26.08 -21.56
C HIS A 553 23.42 26.29 -23.06
N LEU A 554 23.33 27.57 -23.44
CA LEU A 554 23.34 28.02 -24.81
C LEU A 554 24.77 28.37 -25.21
N TYR A 555 25.24 27.77 -26.30
CA TYR A 555 26.52 28.08 -26.93
C TYR A 555 26.24 28.84 -28.21
N GLU A 556 26.81 30.03 -28.31
CA GLU A 556 26.72 30.94 -29.46
C GLU A 556 28.13 31.40 -29.86
N ASP A 557 28.22 32.17 -30.95
CA ASP A 557 29.46 32.80 -31.42
C ASP A 557 30.58 31.83 -31.80
N PHE A 558 30.24 30.76 -32.52
CA PHE A 558 31.23 29.83 -33.08
C PHE A 558 32.09 30.53 -34.15
N PRO A 559 33.42 30.42 -34.08
CA PRO A 559 34.33 31.06 -35.05
C PRO A 559 34.26 30.53 -36.47
N SER A 560 33.83 29.28 -36.68
CA SER A 560 33.62 28.69 -38.00
C SER A 560 32.48 27.70 -37.99
N ARG A 561 31.92 27.44 -39.18
CA ARG A 561 30.85 26.45 -39.37
C ARG A 561 31.33 25.02 -39.07
N GLU A 562 32.55 24.68 -39.46
CA GLU A 562 33.14 23.36 -39.18
C GLU A 562 33.30 23.13 -37.67
N TRP A 563 33.69 24.17 -36.93
CA TRP A 563 33.82 24.06 -35.47
C TRP A 563 32.45 23.88 -34.79
N PHE A 564 31.43 24.60 -35.28
CA PHE A 564 30.04 24.37 -34.85
C PHE A 564 29.60 22.93 -35.12
N GLU A 565 29.80 22.41 -36.33
CA GLU A 565 29.42 21.04 -36.72
C GLU A 565 30.12 19.98 -35.84
N GLN A 566 31.42 20.13 -35.57
CA GLN A 566 32.15 19.25 -34.64
C GLN A 566 31.60 19.29 -33.21
N CYS A 567 31.16 20.45 -32.73
CA CYS A 567 30.57 20.57 -31.39
C CYS A 567 29.18 19.92 -31.33
N CYS A 568 28.38 20.07 -32.39
CA CYS A 568 27.09 19.40 -32.51
C CYS A 568 27.26 17.88 -32.57
N ASP A 569 28.22 17.37 -33.35
CA ASP A 569 28.48 15.95 -33.47
C ASP A 569 28.96 15.37 -32.13
N HIS A 570 29.89 16.04 -31.46
CA HIS A 570 30.34 15.64 -30.12
C HIS A 570 29.18 15.59 -29.11
N ALA A 571 28.33 16.63 -29.08
CA ALA A 571 27.18 16.69 -28.19
C ALA A 571 26.09 15.65 -28.54
N ARG A 572 25.94 15.31 -29.82
CA ARG A 572 24.99 14.29 -30.29
C ARG A 572 25.47 12.88 -29.94
N ASP A 573 26.76 12.60 -30.16
CA ASP A 573 27.38 11.30 -29.88
C ASP A 573 27.33 10.92 -28.40
N HIS A 574 27.42 11.90 -27.51
CA HIS A 574 27.39 11.68 -26.07
C HIS A 574 26.01 11.91 -25.43
N GLY A 575 24.99 12.29 -26.22
CA GLY A 575 23.62 12.49 -25.75
C GLY A 575 23.39 13.78 -24.94
N TYR A 576 24.23 14.79 -25.12
CA TYR A 576 24.15 16.06 -24.40
C TYR A 576 23.29 17.12 -25.11
N LEU A 577 23.14 17.00 -26.45
CA LEU A 577 22.45 17.96 -27.31
C LEU A 577 20.94 17.99 -27.05
N LEU A 578 20.40 19.19 -26.79
CA LEU A 578 18.96 19.43 -26.67
C LEU A 578 18.37 20.06 -27.93
N TRP A 579 19.10 20.98 -28.55
CA TRP A 579 18.63 21.72 -29.71
C TRP A 579 19.81 22.31 -30.48
N GLU A 580 19.67 22.46 -31.79
CA GLU A 580 20.64 23.12 -32.66
C GLU A 580 19.96 24.00 -33.71
N ASP A 581 20.64 25.07 -34.10
CA ASP A 581 20.30 25.93 -35.24
C ASP A 581 21.55 26.19 -36.08
N SER A 582 21.64 25.47 -37.20
CA SER A 582 22.75 25.57 -38.15
C SER A 582 22.82 26.92 -38.86
N ARG A 583 21.72 27.69 -38.95
CA ARG A 583 21.72 28.99 -39.63
C ARG A 583 22.37 30.06 -38.76
N ARG A 584 22.13 30.01 -37.45
CA ARG A 584 22.68 30.97 -36.49
C ARG A 584 23.93 30.45 -35.76
N MET A 585 24.36 29.22 -36.04
CA MET A 585 25.43 28.51 -35.34
C MET A 585 25.19 28.55 -33.84
N ARG A 586 24.06 27.99 -33.40
CA ARG A 586 23.70 27.92 -31.97
C ARG A 586 23.40 26.49 -31.61
N LEU A 587 23.84 26.09 -30.44
CA LEU A 587 23.49 24.79 -29.88
C LEU A 587 23.18 24.92 -28.40
N ILE A 588 22.22 24.14 -27.93
CA ILE A 588 21.81 24.06 -26.53
C ILE A 588 22.17 22.68 -26.02
N VAL A 589 22.91 22.66 -24.91
CA VAL A 589 23.35 21.43 -24.23
C VAL A 589 22.67 21.34 -22.88
N ARG A 590 22.37 20.13 -22.42
CA ARG A 590 21.90 19.89 -21.04
C ARG A 590 22.85 20.49 -20.02
N GLY A 591 22.29 21.08 -18.97
CA GLY A 591 23.03 21.81 -17.94
C GLY A 591 24.08 20.96 -17.24
N GLU A 592 23.74 19.69 -17.00
CA GLU A 592 24.58 18.69 -16.32
C GLU A 592 25.90 18.42 -17.06
N PHE A 593 25.90 18.51 -18.39
CA PHE A 593 27.05 18.18 -19.25
C PHE A 593 27.81 19.41 -19.76
N HIS A 594 27.56 20.56 -19.16
CA HIS A 594 28.28 21.80 -19.48
C HIS A 594 29.80 21.71 -19.22
N PRO A 595 30.28 21.10 -18.13
CA PRO A 595 31.72 20.92 -17.88
C PRO A 595 32.44 20.13 -18.98
N GLU A 596 31.83 19.03 -19.43
CA GLU A 596 32.35 18.10 -20.44
C GLU A 596 32.44 18.79 -21.80
N MET A 597 31.38 19.51 -22.18
CA MET A 597 31.35 20.31 -23.40
C MET A 597 32.39 21.44 -23.35
N ARG A 598 32.62 22.06 -22.19
CA ARG A 598 33.70 23.06 -22.01
C ARG A 598 35.08 22.45 -22.12
N GLU A 599 35.27 21.23 -21.66
CA GLU A 599 36.55 20.53 -21.79
C GLU A 599 36.86 20.21 -23.25
N PHE A 600 35.87 19.72 -24.01
CA PHE A 600 36.01 19.52 -25.46
C PHE A 600 36.38 20.82 -26.18
N LEU A 601 35.68 21.93 -25.89
CA LEU A 601 35.96 23.24 -26.47
C LEU A 601 37.36 23.78 -26.11
N ARG A 602 37.89 23.42 -24.95
CA ARG A 602 39.26 23.78 -24.54
C ARG A 602 40.33 22.95 -25.26
N ARG A 603 40.05 21.69 -25.59
CA ARG A 603 40.99 20.82 -26.33
C ARG A 603 41.09 21.17 -27.82
N GLN A 604 40.05 21.82 -28.35
CA GLN A 604 39.95 22.31 -29.73
C GLN A 604 40.57 23.71 -29.93
N ARG A 605 40.83 24.45 -28.84
CA ARG A 605 41.63 25.69 -28.83
C ARG A 605 43.11 25.35 -28.69
#